data_AF-A0A9J7YJK2-F1
#
_entry.id   AF-A0A9J7YJK2-F1
#
_cell.length_a   1.000
_cell.length_b   1.000
_cell.length_c   1.000
_cell.angle_alpha   90.00
_cell.angle_beta   90.00
_cell.angle_gamma   90.00
#
_symmetry.space_group_name_H-M   'P 1'
#
loop_
_entity.id
_entity.type
_entity.pdbx_description
1 polymer ?
#
loop_
_entity_poly.entity_id
_entity_poly.type
_entity_poly.pdbx_seq_one_letter_code
_entity_poly.pdbx_strand_id
1 'polypeptide(L)'
;MEEDDECPELVPIKEKQTGPTVQIPVTIITGYLGAGKTTLLNYILTEQHNKRIAVILNEFGEGSALEKSLAVSQAGELYEEWLELRNGCLCCSVKDNGLKAIENLMEKKGKFDYILLETTGLADPGAVASMFWVDAELGSDVYLDGIVTVIDAKYGMQVSCCSILQIALADLTIINKTDLVNDSELVDMLTITFEVPGSLSEDLLNIFIQNLLWEKTLKNKAGLPMAVIRLKGIVSIQQKQKKVMLQGVHELYELDETPEFWADQEPRINRLVFIGRNLDGEILKKEFISAMLNKDCVE
;
A
#
# COMPACT_ATOMS: atom_id res chain seq x y z
N MET A 1 7.83 32.37 -23.08
CA MET A 1 8.76 32.26 -21.94
C MET A 1 8.33 30.99 -21.24
N GLU A 2 9.07 29.93 -21.52
CA GLU A 2 8.88 28.56 -21.06
C GLU A 2 9.77 28.41 -19.80
N GLU A 3 9.15 28.33 -18.62
CA GLU A 3 9.75 28.07 -17.30
C GLU A 3 8.54 27.59 -16.45
N ASP A 4 8.46 26.46 -15.75
CA ASP A 4 9.34 25.34 -15.46
C ASP A 4 8.42 24.14 -15.14
N ASP A 5 8.56 23.03 -15.86
CA ASP A 5 7.88 21.75 -15.58
C ASP A 5 8.97 20.74 -15.17
N GLU A 6 9.73 21.08 -14.14
CA GLU A 6 10.87 20.28 -13.67
C GLU A 6 10.35 19.07 -12.87
N CYS A 7 10.53 17.89 -13.46
CA CYS A 7 10.23 16.61 -12.82
C CYS A 7 11.04 16.47 -11.51
N PRO A 8 10.42 16.14 -10.36
CA PRO A 8 11.15 16.07 -9.10
C PRO A 8 12.21 14.95 -9.13
N GLU A 9 13.44 15.30 -8.73
CA GLU A 9 14.56 14.35 -8.62
C GLU A 9 14.25 13.23 -7.62
N LEU A 10 14.39 11.98 -8.08
CA LEU A 10 14.23 10.79 -7.25
C LEU A 10 15.34 10.73 -6.20
N VAL A 11 14.96 10.72 -4.92
CA VAL A 11 15.91 10.60 -3.81
C VAL A 11 16.54 9.19 -3.84
N PRO A 12 17.88 9.07 -3.91
CA PRO A 12 18.53 7.76 -3.93
C PRO A 12 18.34 7.04 -2.60
N ILE A 13 17.79 5.84 -2.66
CA ILE A 13 17.68 4.92 -1.53
C ILE A 13 19.11 4.49 -1.15
N LYS A 14 19.51 4.74 0.10
CA LYS A 14 20.83 4.29 0.61
C LYS A 14 20.92 2.77 0.50
N GLU A 15 21.88 2.30 -0.31
CA GLU A 15 22.20 0.88 -0.44
C GLU A 15 22.54 0.29 0.93
N LYS A 16 21.69 -0.63 1.41
CA LYS A 16 22.04 -1.50 2.53
C LYS A 16 23.11 -2.49 2.03
N GLN A 17 24.28 -2.44 2.67
CA GLN A 17 25.42 -3.32 2.40
C GLN A 17 25.04 -4.80 2.61
N THR A 18 25.47 -5.64 1.67
CA THR A 18 25.29 -7.11 1.55
C THR A 18 26.23 -7.88 2.50
N GLY A 19 25.95 -9.07 3.07
CA GLY A 19 24.85 -10.05 2.97
C GLY A 19 24.70 -10.86 4.29
N PRO A 20 23.80 -11.86 4.41
CA PRO A 20 23.86 -13.17 3.72
C PRO A 20 22.54 -13.56 3.02
N THR A 21 22.59 -14.49 2.05
CA THR A 21 21.49 -14.91 1.14
C THR A 21 20.72 -13.72 0.54
N VAL A 22 21.13 -13.24 -0.64
CA VAL A 22 20.46 -12.11 -1.32
C VAL A 22 19.08 -12.55 -1.75
N GLN A 23 18.09 -12.29 -0.91
CA GLN A 23 16.69 -12.48 -1.24
C GLN A 23 16.29 -11.46 -2.32
N ILE A 24 15.48 -11.90 -3.27
CA ILE A 24 15.01 -11.04 -4.35
C ILE A 24 13.74 -10.31 -3.86
N PRO A 25 13.75 -8.96 -3.83
CA PRO A 25 12.57 -8.18 -3.48
C PRO A 25 11.46 -8.33 -4.52
N VAL A 26 10.23 -8.44 -4.03
CA VAL A 26 9.01 -8.45 -4.83
C VAL A 26 8.17 -7.22 -4.47
N THR A 27 7.84 -6.39 -5.45
CA THR A 27 6.86 -5.31 -5.27
C THR A 27 5.59 -5.61 -6.04
N ILE A 28 4.47 -5.46 -5.37
CA ILE A 28 3.14 -5.61 -5.97
C ILE A 28 2.69 -4.26 -6.50
N ILE A 29 2.33 -4.17 -7.77
CA ILE A 29 1.69 -2.99 -8.37
C ILE A 29 0.20 -3.29 -8.53
N THR A 30 -0.63 -2.50 -7.85
CA THR A 30 -2.09 -2.62 -7.84
C THR A 30 -2.76 -1.27 -8.08
N GLY A 31 -4.09 -1.26 -8.19
CA GLY A 31 -4.88 -0.07 -8.51
C GLY A 31 -5.97 -0.33 -9.54
N TYR A 32 -7.05 0.45 -9.48
CA TYR A 32 -8.26 0.23 -10.27
C TYR A 32 -8.01 0.19 -11.79
N LEU A 33 -8.96 -0.39 -12.53
CA LEU A 33 -8.90 -0.48 -14.01
C LEU A 33 -8.70 0.92 -14.62
N GLY A 34 -7.75 1.03 -15.56
CA GLY A 34 -7.45 2.31 -16.21
C GLY A 34 -6.67 3.33 -15.37
N ALA A 35 -6.23 3.00 -14.14
CA ALA A 35 -5.42 3.91 -13.31
C ALA A 35 -4.03 4.22 -13.88
N GLY A 36 -3.55 3.46 -14.86
CA GLY A 36 -2.26 3.65 -15.52
C GLY A 36 -1.14 2.73 -15.02
N LYS A 37 -1.47 1.64 -14.32
CA LYS A 37 -0.50 0.60 -13.90
C LYS A 37 0.38 0.10 -15.04
N THR A 38 -0.25 -0.26 -16.16
CA THR A 38 0.40 -0.76 -17.38
C THR A 38 1.36 0.27 -17.99
N THR A 39 0.99 1.56 -17.94
CA THR A 39 1.86 2.66 -18.38
C THR A 39 3.07 2.82 -17.46
N LEU A 40 2.86 2.75 -16.14
CA LEU A 40 3.93 2.78 -15.15
C LEU A 40 4.90 1.61 -15.32
N LEU A 41 4.38 0.41 -15.54
CA LEU A 41 5.19 -0.79 -15.80
C LEU A 41 6.02 -0.65 -17.07
N ASN A 42 5.41 -0.19 -18.15
CA ASN A 42 6.13 0.04 -19.40
C ASN A 42 7.24 1.08 -19.22
N TYR A 43 6.97 2.18 -18.51
CA TYR A 43 7.98 3.19 -18.20
C TYR A 43 9.17 2.57 -17.46
N ILE A 44 8.91 1.85 -16.36
CA ILE A 44 9.97 1.15 -15.60
C ILE A 44 10.75 0.20 -16.52
N LEU A 45 10.06 -0.60 -17.32
CA LEU A 45 10.66 -1.58 -18.21
C LEU A 45 11.42 -0.99 -19.40
N THR A 46 11.22 0.27 -19.75
CA THR A 46 11.93 0.94 -20.85
C THR A 46 13.05 1.86 -20.38
N GLU A 47 13.00 2.31 -19.14
CA GLU A 47 13.99 3.24 -18.58
C GLU A 47 15.30 2.58 -18.16
N GLN A 48 16.35 3.39 -18.08
CA GLN A 48 17.68 2.94 -17.64
C GLN A 48 17.86 3.13 -16.13
N HIS A 49 17.37 2.16 -15.37
CA HIS A 49 17.48 2.14 -13.90
C HIS A 49 18.60 1.21 -13.37
N ASN A 50 19.46 0.67 -14.25
CA ASN A 50 20.58 -0.22 -13.91
C ASN A 50 20.19 -1.43 -13.03
N LYS A 51 18.93 -1.88 -13.11
CA LYS A 51 18.45 -3.11 -12.46
C LYS A 51 17.92 -4.06 -13.52
N ARG A 52 18.00 -5.36 -13.25
CA ARG A 52 17.37 -6.39 -14.09
C ARG A 52 16.07 -6.79 -13.42
N ILE A 53 14.95 -6.31 -13.95
CA ILE A 53 13.63 -6.51 -13.34
C ILE A 53 12.89 -7.63 -14.06
N ALA A 54 12.38 -8.59 -13.30
CA ALA A 54 11.41 -9.55 -13.79
C ALA A 54 9.99 -9.04 -13.51
N VAL A 55 9.12 -9.06 -14.52
CA VAL A 55 7.74 -8.59 -14.43
C VAL A 55 6.80 -9.76 -14.66
N ILE A 56 5.89 -9.97 -13.72
CA ILE A 56 4.81 -10.93 -13.79
C ILE A 56 3.52 -10.14 -13.97
N LEU A 57 2.91 -10.26 -15.16
CA LEU A 57 1.60 -9.71 -15.46
C LEU A 57 0.56 -10.76 -15.07
N ASN A 58 -0.12 -10.57 -13.93
CA ASN A 58 -1.08 -11.56 -13.45
C ASN A 58 -2.53 -11.11 -13.61
N GLU A 59 -3.36 -11.98 -14.20
CA GLU A 59 -4.82 -11.89 -14.23
C GLU A 59 -5.45 -12.50 -12.95
N PHE A 60 -5.15 -11.96 -11.77
CA PHE A 60 -5.91 -12.31 -10.55
C PHE A 60 -7.34 -11.73 -10.60
N GLY A 61 -8.33 -12.54 -11.02
CA GLY A 61 -9.77 -12.24 -10.93
C GLY A 61 -10.62 -12.79 -12.10
N GLU A 62 -11.89 -13.13 -11.86
CA GLU A 62 -12.86 -13.62 -12.89
C GLU A 62 -13.29 -12.56 -13.95
N GLY A 63 -12.50 -11.50 -14.14
CA GLY A 63 -12.80 -10.39 -15.03
C GLY A 63 -12.10 -10.52 -16.39
N SER A 64 -12.87 -10.43 -17.47
CA SER A 64 -12.42 -10.60 -18.86
C SER A 64 -11.17 -9.79 -19.26
N ALA A 65 -10.21 -10.51 -19.86
CA ALA A 65 -8.99 -10.11 -20.54
C ALA A 65 -9.12 -8.95 -21.55
N LEU A 66 -9.13 -7.70 -21.09
CA LEU A 66 -9.21 -6.51 -21.96
C LEU A 66 -8.00 -5.56 -21.89
N GLU A 67 -6.96 -5.86 -21.11
CA GLU A 67 -5.72 -5.07 -21.06
C GLU A 67 -4.54 -5.73 -21.84
N LYS A 68 -4.84 -6.53 -22.88
CA LYS A 68 -3.82 -7.12 -23.78
C LYS A 68 -3.37 -6.15 -24.87
N SER A 69 -2.67 -5.08 -24.49
CA SER A 69 -2.03 -4.19 -25.48
C SER A 69 -0.51 -4.11 -25.39
N LEU A 70 0.15 -4.91 -24.53
CA LEU A 70 1.62 -4.91 -24.45
C LEU A 70 2.31 -6.21 -24.88
N ALA A 71 1.57 -7.20 -25.40
CA ALA A 71 2.14 -8.47 -25.90
C ALA A 71 1.59 -8.87 -27.28
N VAL A 72 1.40 -7.91 -28.20
CA VAL A 72 0.99 -8.22 -29.58
C VAL A 72 2.21 -8.28 -30.48
N SER A 73 2.77 -9.49 -30.66
CA SER A 73 3.39 -9.86 -31.93
C SER A 73 2.31 -10.38 -32.89
N GLN A 74 2.57 -10.25 -34.20
CA GLN A 74 1.64 -10.31 -35.35
C GLN A 74 0.80 -11.59 -35.57
N ALA A 75 0.55 -12.47 -34.58
CA ALA A 75 -0.09 -13.76 -34.86
C ALA A 75 -1.13 -14.27 -33.84
N GLY A 76 -1.70 -13.42 -32.97
CA GLY A 76 -2.96 -13.75 -32.26
C GLY A 76 -2.95 -14.98 -31.34
N GLU A 77 -1.80 -15.62 -31.13
CA GLU A 77 -1.62 -16.75 -30.22
C GLU A 77 -0.87 -16.28 -28.97
N LEU A 78 -1.41 -16.62 -27.79
CA LEU A 78 -0.79 -16.37 -26.50
C LEU A 78 0.31 -17.41 -26.29
N TYR A 79 1.57 -17.05 -26.58
CA TYR A 79 2.71 -17.88 -26.23
C TYR A 79 3.10 -17.64 -24.76
N GLU A 80 3.36 -18.72 -24.01
CA GLU A 80 4.05 -18.73 -22.70
C GLU A 80 5.55 -18.40 -22.85
N GLU A 81 5.92 -17.53 -23.79
CA GLU A 81 7.31 -17.18 -24.06
C GLU A 81 7.73 -15.96 -23.25
N TRP A 82 8.71 -16.16 -22.38
CA TRP A 82 9.36 -15.09 -21.64
C TRP A 82 10.02 -14.10 -22.61
N LEU A 83 9.68 -12.82 -22.49
CA LEU A 83 10.25 -11.78 -23.34
C LEU A 83 11.42 -11.11 -22.61
N GLU A 84 12.64 -11.31 -23.10
CA GLU A 84 13.82 -10.54 -22.67
C GLU A 84 13.81 -9.17 -23.36
N LEU A 85 13.79 -8.11 -22.55
CA LEU A 85 13.84 -6.73 -23.01
C LEU A 85 15.29 -6.27 -23.18
N ARG A 86 15.50 -5.23 -24.01
CA ARG A 86 16.85 -4.72 -24.35
C ARG A 86 17.64 -4.18 -23.16
N ASN A 87 16.96 -3.78 -22.09
CA ASN A 87 17.57 -3.33 -20.84
C ASN A 87 17.85 -4.47 -19.84
N GLY A 88 17.66 -5.74 -20.23
CA GLY A 88 17.88 -6.90 -19.36
C GLY A 88 16.70 -7.25 -18.45
N CYS A 89 15.54 -6.61 -18.63
CA CYS A 89 14.31 -7.00 -17.93
C CYS A 89 13.63 -8.21 -18.59
N LEU A 90 12.82 -8.93 -17.83
CA LEU A 90 12.16 -10.17 -18.25
C LEU A 90 10.65 -10.05 -18.01
N CYS A 91 9.81 -10.22 -19.03
CA CYS A 91 8.35 -10.13 -18.88
C CYS A 91 7.66 -11.48 -19.15
N CYS A 92 6.62 -11.81 -18.38
CA CYS A 92 5.74 -12.95 -18.63
C CYS A 92 4.28 -12.64 -18.28
N SER A 93 3.38 -13.22 -19.08
CA SER A 93 1.94 -13.28 -18.80
C SER A 93 1.62 -14.68 -18.31
N VAL A 94 1.08 -14.80 -17.09
CA VAL A 94 0.76 -16.12 -16.49
C VAL A 94 -0.73 -16.19 -16.19
N LYS A 95 -1.37 -17.31 -16.56
CA LYS A 95 -2.78 -17.62 -16.24
C LYS A 95 -2.96 -18.38 -14.92
N ASP A 96 -1.86 -18.87 -14.36
CA ASP A 96 -1.80 -19.70 -13.16
C ASP A 96 -1.58 -18.86 -11.88
N ASN A 97 -1.89 -19.46 -10.71
CA ASN A 97 -1.64 -18.89 -9.38
C ASN A 97 -0.23 -18.26 -9.30
N GLY A 98 -0.13 -16.98 -8.91
CA GLY A 98 1.13 -16.22 -8.93
C GLY A 98 2.32 -16.87 -8.22
N LEU A 99 2.06 -17.79 -7.28
CA LEU A 99 3.07 -18.66 -6.67
C LEU A 99 3.87 -19.47 -7.70
N LYS A 100 3.19 -20.17 -8.62
CA LYS A 100 3.86 -20.94 -9.68
C LYS A 100 4.65 -20.05 -10.64
N ALA A 101 4.14 -18.84 -10.90
CA ALA A 101 4.84 -17.86 -11.73
C ALA A 101 6.16 -17.44 -11.08
N ILE A 102 6.17 -17.26 -9.76
CA ILE A 102 7.35 -16.94 -8.98
C ILE A 102 8.29 -18.16 -8.93
N GLU A 103 7.79 -19.37 -8.66
CA GLU A 103 8.61 -20.60 -8.67
C GLU A 103 9.35 -20.79 -10.01
N ASN A 104 8.63 -20.68 -11.13
CA ASN A 104 9.21 -20.78 -12.47
C ASN A 104 10.24 -19.67 -12.75
N LEU A 105 10.01 -18.48 -12.21
CA LEU A 105 10.93 -17.37 -12.33
C LEU A 105 12.22 -17.64 -11.52
N MET A 106 12.09 -18.24 -10.34
CA MET A 106 13.20 -18.59 -9.47
C MET A 106 14.11 -19.68 -10.05
N GLU A 107 13.65 -20.52 -10.98
CA GLU A 107 14.53 -21.41 -11.76
C GLU A 107 15.58 -20.62 -12.58
N LYS A 108 15.30 -19.35 -12.89
CA LYS A 108 16.20 -18.44 -13.64
C LYS A 108 16.93 -17.44 -12.72
N LYS A 109 17.03 -17.74 -11.42
CA LYS A 109 17.73 -16.91 -10.43
C LYS A 109 19.12 -16.49 -10.94
N GLY A 110 19.46 -15.22 -10.77
CA GLY A 110 20.71 -14.61 -11.24
C GLY A 110 20.60 -13.87 -12.57
N LYS A 111 19.50 -14.03 -13.32
CA LYS A 111 19.19 -13.18 -14.49
C LYS A 111 18.51 -11.86 -14.13
N PHE A 112 17.85 -11.79 -12.98
CA PHE A 112 17.15 -10.61 -12.45
C PHE A 112 17.52 -10.39 -10.99
N ASP A 113 17.36 -9.15 -10.54
CA ASP A 113 17.69 -8.67 -9.19
C ASP A 113 16.45 -8.16 -8.44
N TYR A 114 15.30 -8.09 -9.13
CA TYR A 114 14.06 -7.51 -8.60
C TYR A 114 12.85 -8.12 -9.33
N ILE A 115 11.72 -8.26 -8.63
CA ILE A 115 10.47 -8.75 -9.21
C ILE A 115 9.38 -7.67 -9.05
N LEU A 116 8.68 -7.36 -10.14
CA LEU A 116 7.43 -6.60 -10.11
C LEU A 116 6.26 -7.52 -10.45
N LEU A 117 5.25 -7.52 -9.60
CA LEU A 117 4.03 -8.30 -9.77
C LEU A 117 2.87 -7.34 -10.04
N GLU A 118 2.36 -7.31 -11.26
CA GLU A 118 1.12 -6.58 -11.57
C GLU A 118 -0.08 -7.43 -11.18
N THR A 119 -0.99 -6.83 -10.42
CA THR A 119 -2.31 -7.41 -10.13
C THR A 119 -3.39 -6.72 -10.97
N THR A 120 -4.49 -7.42 -11.27
CA THR A 120 -5.63 -6.81 -11.98
C THR A 120 -6.22 -5.65 -11.20
N GLY A 121 -6.96 -4.79 -11.89
CA GLY A 121 -7.61 -3.66 -11.22
C GLY A 121 -8.70 -4.01 -10.20
N LEU A 122 -9.09 -5.29 -10.10
CA LEU A 122 -10.05 -5.78 -9.12
C LEU A 122 -9.44 -6.75 -8.11
N ALA A 123 -8.17 -7.08 -8.25
CA ALA A 123 -7.49 -8.01 -7.35
C ALA A 123 -7.36 -7.42 -5.94
N ASP A 124 -7.50 -8.30 -4.95
CA ASP A 124 -7.14 -8.02 -3.57
C ASP A 124 -5.63 -8.24 -3.38
N PRO A 125 -4.85 -7.17 -3.14
CA PRO A 125 -3.41 -7.31 -2.93
C PRO A 125 -3.08 -8.03 -1.61
N GLY A 126 -4.01 -8.14 -0.66
CA GLY A 126 -3.83 -8.84 0.61
C GLY A 126 -3.78 -10.36 0.41
N ALA A 127 -4.63 -10.90 -0.46
CA ALA A 127 -4.58 -12.29 -0.87
C ALA A 127 -3.20 -12.63 -1.48
N VAL A 128 -2.68 -11.76 -2.34
CA VAL A 128 -1.35 -11.93 -2.97
C VAL A 128 -0.22 -11.76 -1.96
N ALA A 129 -0.30 -10.76 -1.08
CA ALA A 129 0.70 -10.52 -0.03
C ALA A 129 0.79 -11.71 0.94
N SER A 130 -0.36 -12.31 1.30
CA SER A 130 -0.41 -13.47 2.21
C SER A 130 0.34 -14.69 1.71
N MET A 131 0.46 -14.86 0.38
CA MET A 131 1.23 -15.94 -0.22
C MET A 131 2.71 -15.88 0.17
N PHE A 132 3.25 -14.68 0.37
CA PHE A 132 4.64 -14.48 0.81
C PHE A 132 4.83 -14.70 2.32
N TRP A 133 3.76 -14.70 3.11
CA TRP A 133 3.80 -14.95 4.56
C TRP A 133 3.61 -16.42 4.93
N VAL A 134 2.82 -17.16 4.15
CA VAL A 134 2.46 -18.55 4.44
C VAL A 134 3.56 -19.53 4.04
N ASP A 135 4.36 -19.19 3.03
CA ASP A 135 5.27 -20.15 2.41
C ASP A 135 6.72 -19.98 2.89
N ALA A 136 7.08 -20.75 3.92
CA ALA A 136 8.43 -20.78 4.49
C ALA A 136 9.49 -21.30 3.50
N GLU A 137 9.10 -21.98 2.41
CA GLU A 137 10.00 -22.45 1.36
C GLU A 137 10.36 -21.33 0.36
N LEU A 138 9.40 -20.47 -0.01
CA LEU A 138 9.66 -19.24 -0.79
C LEU A 138 10.38 -18.17 0.03
N GLY A 139 10.09 -18.10 1.34
CA GLY A 139 10.66 -17.13 2.27
C GLY A 139 12.19 -17.22 2.45
N SER A 140 12.86 -18.20 1.85
CA SER A 140 14.31 -18.29 1.84
C SER A 140 14.97 -17.42 0.75
N ASP A 141 14.27 -17.17 -0.37
CA ASP A 141 14.87 -16.62 -1.58
C ASP A 141 14.18 -15.36 -2.14
N VAL A 142 12.92 -15.10 -1.76
CA VAL A 142 12.18 -13.88 -2.13
C VAL A 142 11.51 -13.28 -0.90
N TYR A 143 11.28 -11.96 -0.91
CA TYR A 143 10.50 -11.28 0.14
C TYR A 143 9.61 -10.19 -0.45
N LEU A 144 8.48 -9.92 0.19
CA LEU A 144 7.61 -8.81 -0.19
C LEU A 144 8.24 -7.49 0.26
N ASP A 145 8.65 -6.67 -0.71
CA ASP A 145 9.27 -5.34 -0.51
C ASP A 145 8.21 -4.28 -0.21
N GLY A 146 7.07 -4.33 -0.91
CA GLY A 146 5.92 -3.47 -0.63
C GLY A 146 4.81 -3.56 -1.67
N ILE A 147 3.71 -2.86 -1.37
CA ILE A 147 2.54 -2.73 -2.26
C ILE A 147 2.47 -1.29 -2.77
N VAL A 148 2.49 -1.10 -4.08
CA VAL A 148 2.35 0.20 -4.74
C VAL A 148 0.97 0.27 -5.39
N THR A 149 0.16 1.24 -4.98
CA THR A 149 -1.19 1.44 -5.53
C THR A 149 -1.23 2.67 -6.41
N VAL A 150 -1.62 2.50 -7.67
CA VAL A 150 -1.84 3.58 -8.62
C VAL A 150 -3.32 3.97 -8.62
N ILE A 151 -3.60 5.24 -8.39
CA ILE A 151 -4.95 5.80 -8.32
C ILE A 151 -5.11 6.82 -9.46
N ASP A 152 -6.21 6.72 -10.21
CA ASP A 152 -6.64 7.77 -11.12
C ASP A 152 -7.20 8.95 -10.31
N ALA A 153 -6.66 10.16 -10.46
CA ALA A 153 -7.09 11.33 -9.69
C ALA A 153 -8.58 11.68 -9.93
N LYS A 154 -9.06 11.52 -11.17
CA LYS A 154 -10.42 11.88 -11.56
C LYS A 154 -11.45 10.84 -11.14
N TYR A 155 -11.12 9.56 -11.32
CA TYR A 155 -12.07 8.46 -11.10
C TYR A 155 -11.80 7.64 -9.83
N GLY A 156 -10.56 7.63 -9.33
CA GLY A 156 -10.19 6.93 -8.10
C GLY A 156 -10.76 7.55 -6.82
N MET A 157 -11.25 8.80 -6.92
CA MET A 157 -12.07 9.42 -5.87
C MET A 157 -13.53 8.94 -5.85
N GLN A 158 -14.01 8.30 -6.92
CA GLN A 158 -15.30 7.60 -6.95
C GLN A 158 -15.08 6.17 -6.48
N VAL A 159 -14.86 6.06 -5.18
CA VAL A 159 -14.39 4.87 -4.49
C VAL A 159 -15.37 3.70 -4.65
N SER A 160 -15.04 2.73 -5.50
CA SER A 160 -15.64 1.39 -5.48
C SER A 160 -15.03 0.57 -4.33
N CYS A 161 -15.76 -0.40 -3.77
CA CYS A 161 -15.30 -1.22 -2.64
C CYS A 161 -13.92 -1.85 -2.86
N CYS A 162 -13.60 -2.28 -4.10
CA CYS A 162 -12.31 -2.88 -4.45
C CYS A 162 -11.14 -1.88 -4.39
N SER A 163 -11.38 -0.60 -4.73
CA SER A 163 -10.33 0.43 -4.76
C SER A 163 -9.87 0.81 -3.35
N ILE A 164 -10.76 0.73 -2.36
CA ILE A 164 -10.45 1.01 -0.95
C ILE A 164 -9.35 0.08 -0.44
N LEU A 165 -9.54 -1.22 -0.65
CA LEU A 165 -8.65 -2.24 -0.13
C LEU A 165 -7.24 -2.10 -0.73
N GLN A 166 -7.17 -1.80 -2.04
CA GLN A 166 -5.92 -1.53 -2.73
C GLN A 166 -5.19 -0.31 -2.16
N ILE A 167 -5.89 0.80 -1.93
CA ILE A 167 -5.29 2.02 -1.34
C ILE A 167 -4.77 1.76 0.06
N ALA A 168 -5.47 0.93 0.81
CA ALA A 168 -5.21 0.78 2.22
C ALA A 168 -4.13 -0.27 2.54
N LEU A 169 -3.93 -1.23 1.65
CA LEU A 169 -2.80 -2.15 1.71
C LEU A 169 -1.52 -1.53 1.10
N ALA A 170 -1.63 -0.46 0.30
CA ALA A 170 -0.50 0.20 -0.34
C ALA A 170 0.55 0.72 0.65
N ASP A 171 1.82 0.41 0.50
CA ASP A 171 2.91 1.13 1.19
C ASP A 171 3.23 2.46 0.50
N LEU A 172 3.00 2.54 -0.82
CA LEU A 172 3.12 3.75 -1.62
C LEU A 172 1.88 3.95 -2.48
N THR A 173 1.32 5.16 -2.46
CA THR A 173 0.20 5.55 -3.31
C THR A 173 0.66 6.54 -4.37
N ILE A 174 0.47 6.20 -5.64
CA ILE A 174 0.74 7.08 -6.78
C ILE A 174 -0.58 7.65 -7.27
N ILE A 175 -0.70 8.97 -7.25
CA ILE A 175 -1.86 9.68 -7.82
C ILE A 175 -1.51 10.05 -9.26
N ASN A 176 -2.21 9.45 -10.21
CA ASN A 176 -2.00 9.62 -11.64
C ASN A 176 -3.12 10.48 -12.26
N LYS A 177 -2.87 11.10 -13.41
CA LYS A 177 -3.81 11.95 -14.14
C LYS A 177 -4.30 13.17 -13.35
N THR A 178 -3.42 13.75 -12.54
CA THR A 178 -3.71 14.96 -11.75
C THR A 178 -4.03 16.16 -12.63
N ASP A 179 -3.61 16.15 -13.90
CA ASP A 179 -3.95 17.14 -14.93
C ASP A 179 -5.46 17.17 -15.26
N LEU A 180 -6.20 16.09 -14.96
CA LEU A 180 -7.63 15.99 -15.27
C LEU A 180 -8.54 16.48 -14.15
N VAL A 181 -7.99 16.93 -13.02
CA VAL A 181 -8.71 17.41 -11.85
C VAL A 181 -8.23 18.82 -11.48
N ASN A 182 -9.14 19.66 -11.02
CA ASN A 182 -8.77 20.99 -10.52
C ASN A 182 -8.15 20.86 -9.12
N ASP A 183 -7.28 21.80 -8.73
CA ASP A 183 -6.65 21.81 -7.40
C ASP A 183 -7.67 21.68 -6.26
N SER A 184 -8.88 22.21 -6.43
CA SER A 184 -9.97 22.09 -5.45
C SER A 184 -10.45 20.65 -5.21
N GLU A 185 -10.29 19.75 -6.18
CA GLU A 185 -10.73 18.35 -6.07
C GLU A 185 -9.63 17.46 -5.45
N LEU A 186 -8.35 17.78 -5.66
CA LEU A 186 -7.22 17.08 -5.01
C LEU A 186 -7.10 17.41 -3.51
N VAL A 187 -7.50 18.62 -3.12
CA VAL A 187 -7.44 19.13 -1.73
C VAL A 187 -8.37 18.36 -0.76
N ASP A 188 -9.30 17.56 -1.28
CA ASP A 188 -10.23 16.80 -0.43
C ASP A 188 -9.56 15.66 0.34
N MET A 189 -8.33 15.26 0.01
CA MET A 189 -7.57 14.22 0.72
C MET A 189 -6.48 14.82 1.60
N LEU A 190 -6.61 14.63 2.91
CA LEU A 190 -5.68 15.10 3.92
C LEU A 190 -4.98 13.94 4.60
N THR A 191 -3.70 14.13 4.90
CA THR A 191 -2.95 13.27 5.81
C THR A 191 -2.75 14.02 7.10
N ILE A 192 -3.18 13.41 8.21
CA ILE A 192 -3.04 13.98 9.55
C ILE A 192 -2.23 13.04 10.39
N THR A 193 -1.20 13.58 11.04
CA THR A 193 -0.36 12.85 11.98
C THR A 193 -0.35 13.57 13.30
N PHE A 194 -0.48 12.81 14.38
CA PHE A 194 -0.27 13.36 15.71
C PHE A 194 0.39 12.36 16.65
N GLU A 195 1.07 12.92 17.66
CA GLU A 195 1.64 12.17 18.77
C GLU A 195 0.98 12.58 20.09
N VAL A 196 0.65 11.59 20.92
CA VAL A 196 0.06 11.80 22.24
C VAL A 196 0.75 10.90 23.27
N PRO A 197 1.39 11.46 24.32
CA PRO A 197 2.00 10.67 25.38
C PRO A 197 0.93 10.02 26.29
N GLY A 198 1.25 8.85 26.83
CA GLY A 198 0.42 8.09 27.76
C GLY A 198 -0.02 6.73 27.21
N SER A 199 -0.80 6.00 28.01
CA SER A 199 -1.32 4.68 27.63
C SER A 199 -2.85 4.64 27.75
N LEU A 200 -3.51 4.01 26.78
CA LEU A 200 -4.96 3.84 26.76
C LEU A 200 -5.38 2.38 26.96
N SER A 201 -6.58 2.15 27.46
CA SER A 201 -7.15 0.80 27.47
C SER A 201 -7.58 0.41 26.05
N GLU A 202 -7.58 -0.89 25.77
CA GLU A 202 -7.99 -1.42 24.48
C GLU A 202 -9.47 -1.10 24.17
N ASP A 203 -10.34 -1.16 25.18
CA ASP A 203 -11.77 -0.85 25.04
C ASP A 203 -12.01 0.60 24.63
N LEU A 204 -11.30 1.56 25.24
CA LEU A 204 -11.45 2.98 24.91
C LEU A 204 -10.89 3.30 23.52
N LEU A 205 -9.82 2.61 23.10
CA LEU A 205 -9.34 2.69 21.73
C LEU A 205 -10.40 2.18 20.75
N ASN A 206 -10.99 1.02 21.02
CA ASN A 206 -12.01 0.42 20.17
C ASN A 206 -13.22 1.36 19.99
N ILE A 207 -13.71 1.97 21.07
CA ILE A 207 -14.79 2.96 21.00
C ILE A 207 -14.39 4.16 20.14
N PHE A 208 -13.19 4.72 20.34
CA PHE A 208 -12.70 5.84 19.55
C PHE A 208 -12.65 5.50 18.04
N ILE A 209 -12.13 4.32 17.70
CA ILE A 209 -12.03 3.87 16.30
C ILE A 209 -13.41 3.59 15.71
N GLN A 210 -14.33 2.97 16.44
CA GLN A 210 -15.70 2.74 15.97
C GLN A 210 -16.45 4.06 15.72
N ASN A 211 -16.32 5.04 16.61
CA ASN A 211 -16.94 6.36 16.42
C ASN A 211 -16.40 7.08 15.17
N LEU A 212 -15.10 6.92 14.92
CA LEU A 212 -14.42 7.53 13.78
C LEU A 212 -14.72 6.81 12.45
N LEU A 213 -14.66 5.49 12.43
CA LEU A 213 -14.76 4.70 11.20
C LEU A 213 -16.22 4.34 10.84
N TRP A 214 -17.04 3.90 11.82
CA TRP A 214 -18.40 3.39 11.60
C TRP A 214 -19.46 4.46 11.79
N GLU A 215 -19.47 5.08 12.97
CA GLU A 215 -20.56 5.99 13.34
C GLU A 215 -20.45 7.33 12.58
N LYS A 216 -19.26 7.68 12.09
CA LYS A 216 -18.96 8.94 11.38
C LYS A 216 -19.45 10.16 12.16
N THR A 217 -19.40 10.05 13.49
CA THR A 217 -19.87 11.08 14.42
C THR A 217 -18.90 12.25 14.52
N LEU A 218 -17.62 11.99 14.21
CA LEU A 218 -16.57 13.00 14.20
C LEU A 218 -16.68 13.89 12.96
N LYS A 219 -16.96 15.16 13.21
CA LYS A 219 -17.09 16.22 12.20
C LYS A 219 -15.95 17.21 12.31
N ASN A 220 -15.53 17.77 11.19
CA ASN A 220 -14.54 18.85 11.18
C ASN A 220 -15.13 20.18 11.70
N LYS A 221 -14.30 21.22 11.80
CA LYS A 221 -14.74 22.57 12.19
C LYS A 221 -15.87 23.15 11.31
N ALA A 222 -16.01 22.68 10.07
CA ALA A 222 -17.07 23.07 9.14
C ALA A 222 -18.36 22.22 9.28
N GLY A 223 -18.38 21.23 10.18
CA GLY A 223 -19.54 20.36 10.40
C GLY A 223 -19.69 19.21 9.40
N LEU A 224 -18.70 19.00 8.52
CA LEU A 224 -18.68 17.88 7.58
C LEU A 224 -18.14 16.62 8.29
N PRO A 225 -18.73 15.45 8.05
CA PRO A 225 -18.24 14.20 8.62
C PRO A 225 -16.83 13.90 8.09
N MET A 226 -15.93 13.53 9.00
CA MET A 226 -14.60 13.05 8.66
C MET A 226 -14.71 11.65 8.08
N ALA A 227 -14.07 11.42 6.93
CA ALA A 227 -14.06 10.11 6.28
C ALA A 227 -12.62 9.58 6.27
N VAL A 228 -12.31 8.67 7.18
CA VAL A 228 -11.01 8.00 7.20
C VAL A 228 -11.00 6.89 6.16
N ILE A 229 -9.99 6.92 5.30
CA ILE A 229 -9.73 5.87 4.31
C ILE A 229 -8.68 4.91 4.87
N ARG A 230 -7.65 5.46 5.53
CA ARG A 230 -6.59 4.67 6.14
C ARG A 230 -6.20 5.23 7.49
N LEU A 231 -5.90 4.32 8.40
CA LEU A 231 -5.30 4.59 9.68
C LEU A 231 -4.10 3.67 9.86
N LYS A 232 -2.96 4.23 10.25
CA LYS A 232 -1.82 3.46 10.75
C LYS A 232 -1.29 4.13 12.00
N GLY A 233 -0.80 3.34 12.95
CA GLY A 233 -0.15 3.92 14.11
C GLY A 233 0.45 2.91 15.04
N ILE A 234 1.35 3.39 15.88
CA ILE A 234 1.83 2.66 17.04
C ILE A 234 1.13 3.23 18.26
N VAL A 235 0.40 2.38 18.99
CA VAL A 235 -0.33 2.77 20.20
C VAL A 235 0.24 2.06 21.42
N SER A 236 0.15 2.75 22.56
CA SER A 236 0.58 2.23 23.86
C SER A 236 -0.63 1.77 24.66
N ILE A 237 -0.89 0.47 24.66
CA ILE A 237 -2.00 -0.13 25.40
C ILE A 237 -1.59 -0.40 26.85
N GLN A 238 -2.50 -0.09 27.80
CA GLN A 238 -2.31 -0.42 29.22
C GLN A 238 -2.13 -1.93 29.39
N GLN A 239 -1.28 -2.34 30.34
CA GLN A 239 -0.96 -3.75 30.61
C GLN A 239 -0.17 -4.49 29.52
N LYS A 240 0.07 -3.89 28.34
CA LYS A 240 0.95 -4.44 27.29
C LYS A 240 2.37 -3.86 27.36
N GLN A 241 3.37 -4.74 27.35
CA GLN A 241 4.80 -4.37 27.36
C GLN A 241 5.38 -4.16 25.96
N LYS A 242 4.69 -4.65 24.93
CA LYS A 242 5.05 -4.47 23.53
C LYS A 242 4.33 -3.26 22.93
N LYS A 243 4.92 -2.71 21.88
CA LYS A 243 4.25 -1.72 21.02
C LYS A 243 3.14 -2.43 20.23
N VAL A 244 1.98 -1.80 20.14
CA VAL A 244 0.84 -2.34 19.37
C VAL A 244 0.71 -1.54 18.09
N MET A 245 0.72 -2.24 16.95
CA MET A 245 0.41 -1.67 15.65
C MET A 245 -1.11 -1.63 15.49
N LEU A 246 -1.63 -0.43 15.23
CA LEU A 246 -2.99 -0.20 14.77
C LEU A 246 -2.96 0.01 13.27
N GLN A 247 -3.73 -0.78 12.54
CA GLN A 247 -3.94 -0.59 11.12
C GLN A 247 -5.44 -0.62 10.82
N GLY A 248 -5.92 0.35 10.04
CA GLY A 248 -7.32 0.52 9.70
C GLY A 248 -7.50 0.90 8.25
N VAL A 249 -8.52 0.32 7.63
CA VAL A 249 -8.93 0.46 6.24
C VAL A 249 -10.43 0.70 6.22
N HIS A 250 -10.83 1.94 5.95
CA HIS A 250 -12.23 2.34 5.92
C HIS A 250 -12.96 1.99 7.22
N GLU A 251 -13.76 0.93 7.24
CA GLU A 251 -14.51 0.46 8.40
C GLU A 251 -13.81 -0.73 9.10
N LEU A 252 -12.79 -1.33 8.51
CA LEU A 252 -12.06 -2.44 9.12
C LEU A 252 -10.84 -1.92 9.87
N TYR A 253 -10.53 -2.50 11.02
CA TYR A 253 -9.25 -2.25 11.70
C TYR A 253 -8.79 -3.49 12.47
N GLU A 254 -7.49 -3.57 12.66
CA GLU A 254 -6.80 -4.63 13.38
C GLU A 254 -5.76 -4.04 14.34
N LEU A 255 -5.52 -4.76 15.42
CA LEU A 255 -4.55 -4.43 16.46
C LEU A 255 -3.59 -5.60 16.66
N ASP A 256 -2.34 -5.43 16.24
CA ASP A 256 -1.31 -6.46 16.33
C ASP A 256 -0.18 -6.07 17.29
N GLU A 257 0.21 -6.97 18.18
CA GLU A 257 1.42 -6.77 18.98
C GLU A 257 2.66 -6.91 18.11
N THR A 258 3.48 -5.86 18.05
CA THR A 258 4.76 -5.90 17.36
C THR A 258 5.79 -6.70 18.16
N PRO A 259 6.86 -7.21 17.51
CA PRO A 259 7.97 -7.83 18.22
C PRO A 259 8.76 -6.84 19.10
N GLU A 260 8.53 -5.52 18.95
CA GLU A 260 9.22 -4.48 19.70
C GLU A 260 8.64 -4.28 21.09
N PHE A 261 9.50 -4.39 22.10
CA PHE A 261 9.20 -3.97 23.46
C PHE A 261 9.39 -2.47 23.61
N TRP A 262 8.62 -1.86 24.51
CA TRP A 262 8.97 -0.54 25.03
C TRP A 262 10.27 -0.66 25.83
N ALA A 263 11.26 0.16 25.52
CA ALA A 263 12.53 0.14 26.25
C ALA A 263 12.36 0.64 27.70
N ASP A 264 13.28 0.26 28.57
CA ASP A 264 13.27 0.72 29.96
C ASP A 264 13.35 2.24 30.01
N GLN A 265 12.39 2.87 30.69
CA GLN A 265 12.23 4.33 30.78
C GLN A 265 11.85 5.05 29.47
N GLU A 266 11.51 4.32 28.39
CA GLU A 266 10.96 4.93 27.18
C GLU A 266 9.58 5.54 27.47
N PRO A 267 9.35 6.82 27.11
CA PRO A 267 8.05 7.42 27.25
C PRO A 267 7.05 6.69 26.35
N ARG A 268 5.95 6.23 26.95
CA ARG A 268 4.83 5.64 26.20
C ARG A 268 4.19 6.72 25.33
N ILE A 269 4.36 6.63 24.02
CA ILE A 269 3.87 7.62 23.05
C ILE A 269 3.01 6.92 21.99
N ASN A 270 1.81 7.44 21.77
CA ASN A 270 0.93 7.01 20.69
C ASN A 270 1.24 7.86 19.45
N ARG A 271 1.51 7.21 18.33
CA ARG A 271 1.77 7.85 17.03
C ARG A 271 0.72 7.36 16.04
N LEU A 272 -0.09 8.26 15.53
CA LEU A 272 -1.20 7.90 14.64
C LEU A 272 -1.14 8.74 13.36
N VAL A 273 -1.41 8.09 12.24
CA VAL A 273 -1.51 8.67 10.90
C VAL A 273 -2.88 8.31 10.34
N PHE A 274 -3.65 9.32 9.97
CA PHE A 274 -4.93 9.21 9.32
C PHE A 274 -4.81 9.78 7.91
N ILE A 275 -5.36 9.06 6.94
CA ILE A 275 -5.47 9.50 5.56
C ILE A 275 -6.94 9.44 5.19
N GLY A 276 -7.50 10.52 4.68
CA GLY A 276 -8.92 10.59 4.41
C GLY A 276 -9.41 11.97 4.03
N ARG A 277 -10.73 12.13 3.99
CA ARG A 277 -11.38 13.38 3.58
C ARG A 277 -11.94 14.15 4.75
N ASN A 278 -11.94 15.48 4.61
CA ASN A 278 -12.44 16.41 5.62
C ASN A 278 -11.77 16.24 6.99
N LEU A 279 -10.59 15.64 7.08
CA LEU A 279 -9.95 15.36 8.37
C LEU A 279 -9.59 16.66 9.11
N ASP A 280 -9.77 16.66 10.43
CA ASP A 280 -9.39 17.77 11.30
C ASP A 280 -8.51 17.27 12.45
N GLY A 281 -7.23 17.63 12.41
CA GLY A 281 -6.23 17.04 13.31
C GLY A 281 -6.34 17.53 14.74
N GLU A 282 -6.84 18.74 14.95
CA GLU A 282 -7.08 19.27 16.29
C GLU A 282 -8.22 18.52 16.97
N ILE A 283 -9.30 18.25 16.22
CA ILE A 283 -10.45 17.49 16.74
C ILE A 283 -10.05 16.03 16.97
N LEU A 284 -9.41 15.38 15.99
CA LEU A 284 -8.96 13.98 16.15
C LEU A 284 -8.03 13.81 17.35
N LYS A 285 -7.05 14.71 17.53
CA LYS A 285 -6.14 14.66 18.67
C LYS A 285 -6.86 14.90 19.99
N LYS A 286 -7.79 15.86 20.03
CA LYS A 286 -8.58 16.18 21.23
C LYS A 286 -9.47 15.00 21.64
N GLU A 287 -10.17 14.38 20.70
CA GLU A 287 -11.03 13.23 20.95
C GLU A 287 -10.21 12.01 21.38
N PHE A 288 -9.05 11.79 20.78
CA PHE A 288 -8.12 10.74 21.22
C PHE A 288 -7.65 10.97 22.67
N ILE A 289 -7.27 12.20 23.02
CA ILE A 289 -6.89 12.56 24.40
C ILE A 289 -8.08 12.37 25.36
N SER A 290 -9.29 12.74 24.94
CA SER A 290 -10.52 12.54 25.71
C SER A 290 -10.76 11.07 26.01
N ALA A 291 -10.61 10.20 25.00
CA ALA A 291 -10.69 8.75 25.15
C ALA A 291 -9.63 8.20 26.11
N MET A 292 -8.44 8.81 26.20
CA MET A 292 -7.41 8.43 27.19
C MET A 292 -7.74 8.85 28.63
N LEU A 293 -8.47 9.95 28.80
CA LEU A 293 -8.76 10.55 30.11
C LEU A 293 -10.05 10.01 30.75
N ASN A 294 -10.99 9.52 29.94
CA ASN A 294 -12.25 8.93 30.42
C ASN A 294 -11.98 7.58 31.11
N LYS A 295 -11.74 7.64 32.42
CA LYS A 295 -11.61 6.46 33.30
C LYS A 295 -12.95 5.86 33.75
N ASP A 296 -14.08 6.45 33.36
CA ASP A 296 -15.39 6.21 34.00
C ASP A 296 -16.41 5.44 33.14
N CYS A 297 -15.97 4.42 32.38
CA CYS A 297 -16.89 3.49 31.72
C CYS A 297 -16.44 2.03 31.89
N VAL A 298 -16.16 1.61 33.14
CA VAL A 298 -16.21 0.19 33.53
C VAL A 298 -16.79 0.14 34.94
N GLU A 299 -18.12 0.04 35.03
CA GLU A 299 -18.83 -0.62 36.12
C GLU A 299 -19.56 -1.84 35.56
#